data_AF-A0A3B5LSK5-F1
#
_entry.id   AF-A0A3B5LSK5-F1
#
_cell.length_a   1.000
_cell.length_b   1.000
_cell.length_c   1.000
_cell.angle_alpha   90.00
_cell.angle_beta   90.00
_cell.angle_gamma   90.00
#
_symmetry.space_group_name_H-M   'P 1'
#
loop_
_entity.id
_entity.type
_entity.pdbx_description
1 polymer ?
#
loop_
_entity_poly.entity_id
_entity_poly.type
_entity_poly.pdbx_seq_one_letter_code
_entity_poly.pdbx_strand_id
1 'polypeptide(L)'
;MDRLLLSRIDEDLDAGEVAELCFLCSDVINRKQLEECARDLFVKLEEKGFLNSAFLAELFSTTRRVDLLKLLQSDGREREETDASPAYLPEYRLMLYKIHEDLTDDKVETLKKADSESKSYQKLRKKSIEKPTAIF
;
A
#
# COMPACT_ATOMS: atom_id res chain seq x y z
N MET A 1 6.03 19.87 -4.14
CA MET A 1 7.42 19.38 -4.39
C MET A 1 7.89 19.84 -5.78
N ASP A 2 9.15 19.61 -6.17
CA ASP A 2 9.56 19.88 -7.56
C ASP A 2 8.87 18.88 -8.51
N ARG A 3 8.17 19.40 -9.53
CA ARG A 3 7.45 18.60 -10.52
C ARG A 3 8.41 17.84 -11.45
N LEU A 4 9.61 18.39 -11.70
CA LEU A 4 10.62 17.71 -12.52
C LEU A 4 11.15 16.47 -11.82
N LEU A 5 11.42 16.56 -10.51
CA LEU A 5 11.82 15.43 -9.69
C LEU A 5 10.74 14.32 -9.69
N LEU A 6 9.48 14.68 -9.48
CA LEU A 6 8.38 13.70 -9.50
C LEU A 6 8.20 13.02 -10.86
N SER A 7 8.40 13.74 -11.97
CA SER A 7 8.36 13.16 -13.31
C SER A 7 9.47 12.12 -13.51
N ARG A 8 10.68 12.43 -13.03
CA ARG A 8 11.81 11.50 -13.12
C ARG A 8 11.59 10.25 -12.27
N ILE A 9 11.04 10.42 -11.07
CA ILE A 9 10.66 9.30 -10.20
C ILE A 9 9.60 8.42 -10.89
N ASP A 10 8.59 9.01 -11.52
CA ASP A 10 7.54 8.28 -12.26
C ASP A 10 8.11 7.47 -13.42
N GLU A 11 9.09 8.02 -14.17
CA GLU A 11 9.78 7.33 -15.26
C GLU A 11 10.64 6.14 -14.78
N ASP A 12 11.17 6.22 -13.56
CA ASP A 12 12.02 5.19 -12.95
C ASP A 12 11.21 4.10 -12.21
N LEU A 13 9.87 4.19 -12.17
CA LEU A 13 8.97 3.23 -11.51
C LEU A 13 8.25 2.35 -12.53
N ASP A 14 8.28 1.03 -12.32
CA ASP A 14 7.48 0.09 -13.12
C ASP A 14 6.05 -0.08 -12.57
N ALA A 15 5.20 -0.76 -13.34
CA ALA A 15 3.79 -0.97 -12.97
C ALA A 15 3.61 -1.78 -11.67
N GLY A 16 4.54 -2.68 -11.34
CA GLY A 16 4.51 -3.44 -10.09
C GLY A 16 4.85 -2.55 -8.90
N GLU A 17 5.89 -1.73 -9.03
CA GLU A 17 6.30 -0.77 -8.01
C GLU A 17 5.23 0.31 -7.80
N VAL A 18 4.57 0.78 -8.86
CA VAL A 18 3.40 1.67 -8.77
C VAL A 18 2.27 1.00 -7.97
N ALA A 19 2.00 -0.29 -8.22
CA ALA A 19 0.99 -1.03 -7.48
C ALA A 19 1.34 -1.18 -5.99
N GLU A 20 2.61 -1.39 -5.66
CA GLU A 20 3.10 -1.44 -4.28
C GLU A 20 2.94 -0.10 -3.56
N LEU A 21 3.30 1.01 -4.22
CA LEU A 21 3.10 2.36 -3.69
C LEU A 21 1.62 2.67 -3.49
N CYS A 22 0.76 2.29 -4.44
CA CYS A 22 -0.69 2.41 -4.30
C CYS A 22 -1.23 1.60 -3.10
N PHE A 23 -0.71 0.39 -2.89
CA PHE A 23 -1.07 -0.44 -1.74
C PHE A 23 -0.70 0.23 -0.42
N LEU A 24 0.53 0.72 -0.30
CA LEU A 24 1.02 1.40 0.90
C LEU A 24 0.22 2.68 1.18
N CYS A 25 -0.16 3.43 0.15
CA CYS A 25 -0.93 4.66 0.29
C CYS A 25 -2.44 4.45 0.45
N SER A 26 -2.95 3.21 0.46
CA SER A 26 -4.39 2.91 0.37
C SER A 26 -5.25 3.33 1.58
N ASP A 27 -4.65 3.85 2.65
CA ASP A 27 -5.34 4.51 3.75
C ASP A 27 -5.60 5.99 3.47
N VAL A 28 -4.72 6.58 2.67
CA VAL A 28 -4.79 7.98 2.25
C VAL A 28 -5.56 8.07 0.93
N ILE A 29 -5.34 7.17 -0.03
CA ILE A 29 -6.02 7.17 -1.33
C ILE A 29 -7.15 6.12 -1.39
N ASN A 30 -8.17 6.39 -2.20
CA ASN A 30 -9.32 5.49 -2.31
C ASN A 30 -8.96 4.24 -3.14
N ARG A 31 -9.00 3.06 -2.51
CA ARG A 31 -8.69 1.74 -3.12
C ARG A 31 -9.43 1.40 -4.42
N LYS A 32 -10.53 2.09 -4.73
CA LYS A 32 -11.31 1.82 -5.95
C LYS A 32 -10.61 2.26 -7.23
N GLN A 33 -9.57 3.10 -7.12
CA GLN A 33 -8.75 3.54 -8.24
C GLN A 33 -7.32 3.12 -7.93
N LEU A 34 -6.86 2.07 -8.60
CA LEU A 34 -5.43 1.84 -8.76
C LEU A 34 -4.95 2.81 -9.82
N GLU A 35 -3.91 3.56 -9.51
CA GLU A 35 -3.30 4.46 -10.48
C GLU A 35 -2.48 3.65 -11.48
N GLU A 36 -2.55 4.04 -12.76
CA GLU A 36 -1.75 3.40 -13.81
C GLU A 36 -0.30 3.91 -13.80
N CYS A 37 -0.05 5.09 -13.22
CA CYS A 37 1.26 5.72 -13.11
C CYS A 37 1.47 6.34 -11.71
N ALA A 38 2.72 6.44 -11.26
CA ALA A 38 3.06 7.04 -9.95
C ALA A 38 2.69 8.53 -9.90
N ARG A 39 2.72 9.22 -11.04
CA ARG A 39 2.30 10.61 -11.16
C ARG A 39 0.90 10.88 -10.62
N ASP A 40 -0.08 10.04 -10.97
CA ASP A 40 -1.46 10.22 -10.54
C ASP A 40 -1.59 9.99 -9.02
N LEU A 41 -0.81 9.05 -8.49
CA LEU A 41 -0.70 8.82 -7.05
C LEU A 41 -0.14 10.06 -6.35
N PHE A 42 0.94 10.65 -6.87
CA PHE A 42 1.56 11.85 -6.30
C PHE A 42 0.61 13.05 -6.32
N VAL A 43 -0.15 13.25 -7.39
CA VAL A 43 -1.17 14.32 -7.46
C VAL A 43 -2.21 14.13 -6.35
N LYS A 44 -2.73 12.92 -6.16
CA LYS A 44 -3.71 12.62 -5.10
C LYS A 44 -3.15 12.80 -3.69
N LEU A 45 -1.88 12.46 -3.48
CA LEU A 45 -1.19 12.70 -2.21
C LEU A 45 -0.97 14.20 -1.97
N GLU A 46 -0.67 14.98 -3.00
CA GLU A 46 -0.50 16.43 -2.93
C GLU A 46 -1.83 17.12 -2.59
N GLU A 47 -2.93 16.74 -3.25
CA GLU A 47 -4.28 17.24 -2.97
C GLU A 47 -4.72 17.00 -1.52
N LYS A 48 -4.25 15.90 -0.90
CA LYS A 48 -4.54 15.56 0.50
C LYS A 48 -3.52 16.12 1.50
N GLY A 49 -2.48 16.78 1.02
CA GLY A 49 -1.42 17.35 1.87
C GLY A 49 -0.45 16.31 2.47
N PHE A 50 -0.42 15.09 1.95
CA PHE A 50 0.50 14.03 2.41
C PHE A 50 1.81 13.98 1.62
N LEU A 51 1.87 14.61 0.44
CA LEU A 51 3.06 14.57 -0.40
C LEU A 51 4.17 15.48 0.15
N ASN A 52 5.16 14.88 0.79
CA ASN A 52 6.37 15.55 1.24
C ASN A 52 7.61 14.62 1.11
N SER A 53 8.81 15.16 1.27
CA SER A 53 10.07 14.43 1.10
C SER A 53 10.25 13.30 2.10
N ALA A 54 9.84 13.50 3.36
CA ALA A 54 9.93 12.48 4.39
C ALA A 54 8.99 11.30 4.11
N PHE A 55 7.76 11.57 3.64
CA PHE A 55 6.80 10.55 3.25
C PHE A 55 7.29 9.72 2.06
N LEU A 56 7.80 10.38 1.01
CA LEU A 56 8.39 9.67 -0.13
C LEU A 56 9.62 8.85 0.29
N ALA A 57 10.43 9.37 1.21
CA ALA A 57 11.56 8.63 1.74
C ALA A 57 11.12 7.37 2.52
N GLU A 58 10.04 7.46 3.31
CA GLU A 58 9.49 6.29 4.00
C GLU A 58 8.93 5.25 3.01
N LEU A 59 8.22 5.71 1.96
CA LEU A 59 7.73 4.84 0.89
C LEU A 59 8.88 4.10 0.18
N PHE A 60 9.89 4.82 -0.31
CA PHE A 60 11.00 4.21 -1.05
C PHE A 60 11.93 3.39 -0.16
N SER A 61 12.04 3.73 1.13
CA SER A 61 12.71 2.85 2.10
C SER A 61 11.94 1.55 2.30
N THR A 62 10.61 1.58 2.26
CA THR A 62 9.76 0.41 2.42
C THR A 62 9.82 -0.49 1.20
N THR A 63 9.76 0.07 -0.01
CA THR A 63 9.86 -0.66 -1.29
C THR A 63 11.31 -0.93 -1.73
N ARG A 64 12.30 -0.65 -0.86
CA ARG A 64 13.73 -0.91 -1.07
C ARG A 64 14.35 -0.19 -2.29
N ARG A 65 13.74 0.90 -2.77
CA ARG A 65 14.24 1.75 -3.86
C ARG A 65 15.29 2.76 -3.40
N VAL A 66 16.48 2.24 -3.10
CA VAL A 66 17.63 3.02 -2.60
C VAL A 66 18.12 4.06 -3.62
N ASP A 67 17.95 3.79 -4.90
CA ASP A 67 18.21 4.72 -6.01
C ASP A 67 17.31 5.95 -5.96
N LEU A 68 16.00 5.78 -5.77
CA LEU A 68 15.05 6.88 -5.65
C LEU A 68 15.26 7.67 -4.34
N LEU A 69 15.67 7.00 -3.25
CA LEU A 69 16.08 7.68 -2.01
C LEU A 69 17.28 8.61 -2.24
N LYS A 70 18.29 8.16 -2.98
CA LYS A 70 19.45 9.00 -3.34
C LYS A 70 19.04 10.16 -4.23
N LEU A 71 18.10 9.94 -5.14
CA LEU A 71 17.56 10.99 -6.01
C LEU A 71 16.87 12.08 -5.16
N LEU A 72 16.05 11.70 -4.18
CA LEU A 72 15.42 12.65 -3.24
C LEU A 72 16.45 13.45 -2.42
N GLN A 73 17.52 12.80 -1.95
CA GLN A 73 18.59 13.46 -1.19
C GLN A 73 19.42 14.41 -2.05
N SER A 74 19.61 14.08 -3.33
CA SER A 74 20.37 14.92 -4.27
C SER A 74 19.66 16.23 -4.64
N ASP A 75 18.34 16.33 -4.43
CA ASP A 75 17.54 17.55 -4.64
C ASP A 75 17.75 18.61 -3.54
N GLY A 76 18.65 18.36 -2.57
CA GLY A 76 19.17 19.39 -1.68
C GLY A 76 18.22 19.88 -0.57
N ARG A 77 17.07 19.23 -0.38
CA ARG A 77 16.23 19.49 0.80
C ARG A 77 16.72 18.61 1.93
N GLU A 78 17.40 19.25 2.89
CA GLU A 78 17.80 18.61 4.14
C GLU A 78 16.61 17.85 4.72
N ARG A 79 16.88 16.61 5.09
CA ARG A 79 15.99 15.82 5.91
C ARG A 79 15.77 16.65 7.18
N GLU A 80 14.56 17.13 7.41
CA GLU A 80 14.15 17.50 8.75
C GLU A 80 14.15 16.20 9.57
N GLU A 81 15.34 15.81 10.04
CA GLU A 81 15.57 14.77 11.04
C GLU A 81 14.94 15.29 12.34
N THR A 82 13.61 15.25 12.43
CA THR A 82 12.94 15.43 13.70
C THR A 82 13.07 14.12 14.47
N ASP A 83 13.65 14.16 15.68
CA ASP A 83 13.77 13.03 16.63
C ASP A 83 12.43 12.34 16.97
N ALA A 84 11.32 12.94 16.53
CA ALA A 84 9.98 12.38 16.53
C ALA A 84 9.35 12.54 15.14
N SER A 85 9.89 11.90 14.10
CA SER A 85 9.10 11.71 12.88
C SER A 85 8.01 10.69 13.23
N PRO A 86 6.72 11.08 13.33
CA PRO A 86 5.67 10.08 13.34
C PRO A 86 5.86 9.21 12.09
N ALA A 87 5.73 7.88 12.22
CA ALA A 87 5.65 7.02 11.06
C ALA A 87 4.48 7.53 10.19
N TYR A 88 4.77 7.94 8.96
CA TYR A 88 3.74 8.44 8.06
C TYR A 88 2.89 7.28 7.52
N LEU A 89 3.47 6.08 7.42
CA LEU A 89 2.73 4.86 7.11
C LEU A 89 2.27 4.17 8.39
N PRO A 90 0.97 3.80 8.49
CA PRO A 90 0.48 3.06 9.64
C PRO A 90 1.21 1.72 9.84
N GLU A 91 1.48 1.31 11.08
CA GLU A 91 2.24 0.07 11.35
C GLU A 91 1.59 -1.19 10.78
N TYR A 92 0.25 -1.27 10.81
CA TYR A 92 -0.47 -2.39 10.21
C TYR A 92 -0.26 -2.45 8.69
N ARG A 93 -0.06 -1.30 8.03
CA ARG A 93 0.16 -1.23 6.59
C ARG A 93 1.53 -1.81 6.24
N LEU A 94 2.55 -1.42 7.00
CA LEU A 94 3.90 -1.97 6.90
C LEU A 94 3.92 -3.48 7.18
N MET A 95 3.17 -3.94 8.18
CA MET A 95 3.03 -5.36 8.49
C MET A 95 2.42 -6.14 7.32
N LEU A 96 1.33 -5.64 6.72
CA LEU A 96 0.70 -6.30 5.57
C LEU A 96 1.62 -6.34 4.34
N TYR A 97 2.39 -5.27 4.11
CA TYR A 97 3.37 -5.24 3.02
C TYR A 97 4.49 -6.26 3.24
N LYS A 98 5.02 -6.38 4.46
CA LYS A 98 6.03 -7.41 4.78
C LYS A 98 5.49 -8.83 4.58
N ILE A 99 4.24 -9.07 5.00
CA ILE A 99 3.58 -10.35 4.73
C ILE A 99 3.51 -10.61 3.23
N HIS A 100 3.19 -9.61 2.42
CA HIS A 100 3.18 -9.72 0.96
C HIS A 100 4.56 -10.06 0.40
N GLU A 101 5.64 -9.40 0.83
CA GLU A 101 7.01 -9.74 0.41
C GLU A 101 7.39 -11.20 0.76
N ASP A 102 6.91 -11.72 1.89
CA ASP A 102 7.20 -13.08 2.36
C ASP A 102 6.27 -14.17 1.76
N LEU A 103 5.24 -13.76 1.02
CA LEU A 103 4.27 -14.66 0.39
C LEU A 103 4.80 -15.15 -0.95
N THR A 104 4.93 -16.48 -1.06
CA THR A 104 5.20 -17.17 -2.34
C THR A 104 3.89 -17.60 -2.99
N ASP A 105 3.90 -17.84 -4.30
CA ASP A 105 2.71 -18.27 -5.05
C ASP A 105 2.02 -19.50 -4.43
N ASP A 106 2.80 -20.48 -3.95
CA ASP A 106 2.28 -21.67 -3.26
C ASP A 106 1.53 -21.32 -1.96
N LYS A 107 2.05 -20.34 -1.19
CA LYS A 107 1.37 -19.84 0.01
C LYS A 107 0.11 -19.06 -0.36
N VAL A 108 0.11 -18.35 -1.49
CA VAL A 108 -1.07 -17.64 -1.99
C VAL A 108 -2.17 -18.62 -2.39
N GLU A 109 -1.85 -19.71 -3.08
CA GLU A 109 -2.83 -20.73 -3.48
C GLU A 109 -3.43 -21.46 -2.27
N THR A 110 -2.59 -21.81 -1.28
CA THR A 110 -3.10 -22.40 -0.03
C THR A 110 -4.02 -21.44 0.73
N LEU A 111 -3.71 -20.15 0.78
CA LEU A 111 -4.59 -19.13 1.37
C LEU A 111 -5.90 -18.98 0.61
N LYS A 112 -5.88 -18.94 -0.73
CA LYS A 112 -7.09 -18.89 -1.56
C LYS A 112 -8.01 -20.07 -1.26
N LYS A 113 -7.45 -21.27 -1.13
CA LYS A 113 -8.21 -22.47 -0.79
C LYS A 113 -8.84 -22.33 0.61
N ALA A 114 -8.07 -21.98 1.62
CA ALA A 114 -8.57 -21.81 2.99
C ALA A 114 -9.67 -20.73 3.09
N ASP A 115 -9.54 -19.61 2.38
CA ASP A 115 -10.56 -18.56 2.33
C ASP A 115 -11.86 -19.06 1.66
N SER A 116 -11.74 -19.82 0.56
CA SER A 116 -12.90 -20.42 -0.11
C SER A 116 -13.66 -21.39 0.80
N GLU A 117 -12.94 -22.19 1.58
CA GLU A 117 -13.50 -23.11 2.57
C GLU A 117 -14.21 -22.32 3.69
N SER A 118 -13.55 -21.31 4.27
CA SER A 118 -14.12 -20.44 5.30
C SER A 118 -15.44 -19.77 4.85
N LYS A 119 -15.46 -19.22 3.63
CA LYS A 119 -16.68 -18.62 3.04
C LYS A 119 -17.81 -19.64 2.90
N SER A 120 -17.48 -20.87 2.52
CA SER A 120 -18.47 -21.96 2.42
C SER A 120 -19.10 -22.28 3.79
N TYR A 121 -18.29 -22.35 4.85
CA TYR A 121 -18.76 -22.59 6.22
C TYR A 121 -19.64 -21.43 6.73
N GLN A 122 -19.27 -20.19 6.47
CA GLN A 122 -20.10 -19.04 6.87
C GLN A 122 -21.46 -19.04 6.15
N LYS A 123 -21.51 -19.44 4.87
CA LYS A 123 -22.77 -19.57 4.13
C LYS A 123 -23.67 -20.65 4.69
N LEU A 124 -23.10 -21.81 5.04
CA LEU A 124 -23.84 -22.91 5.68
C LEU A 124 -24.38 -22.50 7.05
N ARG A 125 -23.57 -21.82 7.86
CA ARG A 125 -23.97 -21.33 9.19
C ARG A 125 -25.09 -20.30 9.13
N LYS A 126 -25.07 -19.35 8.18
CA LYS A 126 -26.18 -18.40 7.99
C LYS A 126 -27.47 -19.12 7.60
N LYS A 127 -27.39 -20.10 6.72
CA LYS A 127 -28.54 -20.91 6.26
C LYS A 127 -29.14 -21.80 7.36
N SER A 128 -28.34 -22.24 8.34
CA SER A 128 -28.84 -23.01 9.49
C SER A 128 -29.52 -22.15 10.55
N ILE A 129 -29.17 -20.86 10.64
CA ILE A 129 -29.78 -19.90 11.57
C ILE A 129 -31.12 -19.38 11.03
N GLU A 130 -31.28 -19.31 9.70
CA GLU A 130 -32.51 -18.82 9.04
C GLU A 130 -33.64 -19.84 8.89
N LYS A 131 -33.46 -21.10 9.30
CA LYS A 131 -34.60 -22.03 9.43
C LYS A 131 -35.21 -21.82 10.82
N PRO A 132 -36.39 -21.19 10.96
CA PRO A 132 -37.06 -21.16 12.25
C PRO A 132 -37.36 -22.61 12.61
N THR A 133 -37.09 -22.97 13.86
CA THR A 133 -37.65 -24.14 14.51
C THR A 133 -39.15 -24.13 14.22
N ALA A 134 -39.60 -24.98 13.30
CA ALA A 134 -41.00 -25.31 13.14
C ALA A 134 -41.37 -26.08 14.41
N ILE A 135 -41.81 -25.35 15.43
CA ILE A 135 -42.51 -25.92 16.56
C ILE A 135 -43.92 -26.20 16.06
N PHE A 136 -44.28 -27.48 16.20
CA PHE A 136 -45.52 -28.17 15.84
C PHE A 136 -46.80 -27.34 15.91
#